data_AF-A0AAP7CCK4-F1
#
_entry.id   AF-A0AAP7CCK4-F1
#
_cell.length_a   1.000
_cell.length_b   1.000
_cell.length_c   1.000
_cell.angle_alpha   90.00
_cell.angle_beta   90.00
_cell.angle_gamma   90.00
#
_symmetry.space_group_name_H-M   'P 1'
#
loop_
_entity.id
_entity.type
_entity.pdbx_description
1 polymer ?
#
loop_
_entity_poly.entity_id
_entity_poly.type
_entity_poly.pdbx_seq_one_letter_code
_entity_poly.pdbx_strand_id
1 'polypeptide(L)'
;MGSFFDTIGPFLPGPLQIIAFYGQIFLPILVLFFIARMIFPGHAPIGFRCDLIDGVIRTIHITPHIPGVDSTARYMSLATIEATTPNGVVKYKDIPASPGALPRAIRRQIFKRSLSQRSHWIEVGDTLKAREINRQIQNGGYDFTLPQPVRVKLVPPTKEGKRLWYRVVN
;
A
#
# COMPACT_ATOMS: atom_id res chain seq x y z
N MET A 1 -11.12 -6.52 -44.30
CA MET A 1 -10.60 -5.59 -43.27
C MET A 1 -9.12 -5.87 -43.11
N GLY A 2 -8.28 -5.19 -43.90
CA GLY A 2 -6.81 -5.32 -43.82
C GLY A 2 -6.28 -4.48 -42.67
N SER A 3 -5.37 -5.04 -41.88
CA SER A 3 -4.75 -4.30 -40.78
C SER A 3 -3.85 -3.22 -41.38
N PHE A 4 -3.77 -2.06 -40.71
CA PHE A 4 -2.91 -0.94 -41.12
C PHE A 4 -1.41 -1.34 -41.24
N PHE A 5 -1.03 -2.50 -40.67
CA PHE A 5 0.34 -3.02 -40.65
C PHE A 5 0.69 -3.96 -41.80
N ASP A 6 -0.29 -4.56 -42.49
CA ASP A 6 -0.01 -5.45 -43.64
C ASP A 6 0.58 -4.68 -44.84
N THR A 7 0.39 -3.36 -44.87
CA THR A 7 0.91 -2.48 -45.94
C THR A 7 2.34 -1.99 -45.67
N ILE A 8 2.83 -2.06 -44.42
CA ILE A 8 4.13 -1.48 -44.00
C ILE A 8 5.18 -2.56 -43.68
N GLY A 9 4.75 -3.82 -43.57
CA GLY A 9 5.60 -4.98 -43.28
C GLY A 9 6.91 -5.08 -44.08
N PRO A 10 6.96 -4.83 -45.41
CA PRO A 10 8.17 -5.08 -46.17
C PRO A 10 9.20 -3.93 -46.15
N PHE A 11 8.94 -2.79 -45.50
CA PHE A 11 9.77 -1.58 -45.61
C PHE A 11 10.53 -1.15 -44.34
N LEU A 12 10.49 -1.93 -43.26
CA LEU A 12 11.26 -1.61 -42.04
C LEU A 12 12.52 -2.49 -41.96
N PRO A 13 13.75 -1.91 -41.90
CA PRO A 13 14.97 -2.70 -41.76
C PRO A 13 14.89 -3.60 -40.52
N GLY A 14 15.42 -4.83 -40.63
CA GLY A 14 15.33 -5.92 -39.63
C GLY A 14 15.29 -5.55 -38.15
N PRO A 15 16.13 -4.62 -37.63
CA PRO A 15 16.06 -4.22 -36.21
C PRO A 15 14.75 -3.52 -35.80
N LEU A 16 14.07 -2.80 -36.70
CA LEU A 16 12.82 -2.09 -36.38
C LEU A 16 11.62 -3.03 -36.28
N GLN A 17 11.61 -4.13 -37.04
CA GLN A 17 10.59 -5.18 -36.91
C GLN A 17 10.70 -5.90 -35.56
N ILE A 18 11.93 -6.13 -35.08
CA ILE A 18 12.19 -6.70 -33.76
C ILE A 18 11.66 -5.74 -32.68
N ILE A 19 11.98 -4.45 -32.74
CA ILE A 19 11.49 -3.45 -31.78
C ILE A 19 9.96 -3.38 -31.78
N ALA A 20 9.30 -3.44 -32.94
CA ALA A 20 7.85 -3.45 -33.04
C ALA A 20 7.22 -4.69 -32.39
N PHE A 21 7.78 -5.88 -32.64
CA PHE A 21 7.31 -7.14 -32.07
C PHE A 21 7.46 -7.19 -30.55
N TYR A 22 8.62 -6.79 -30.03
CA TYR A 22 8.86 -6.68 -28.59
C TYR A 22 7.99 -5.59 -27.96
N GLY A 23 7.81 -4.44 -28.64
CA GLY A 23 6.90 -3.39 -28.20
C GLY A 23 5.48 -3.88 -28.01
N GLN A 24 4.97 -4.72 -28.91
CA GLN A 24 3.60 -5.23 -28.85
C GLN A 24 3.33 -6.16 -27.66
N ILE A 25 4.36 -6.86 -27.16
CA ILE A 25 4.26 -7.73 -25.98
C ILE A 25 4.57 -6.97 -24.69
N PHE A 26 5.63 -6.17 -24.69
CA PHE A 26 6.11 -5.50 -23.49
C PHE A 26 5.27 -4.28 -23.12
N LEU A 27 4.79 -3.50 -24.10
CA LEU A 27 3.96 -2.32 -23.84
C LEU A 27 2.69 -2.62 -23.05
N PRO A 28 1.85 -3.62 -23.40
CA PRO A 28 0.66 -3.93 -22.60
C PRO A 28 1.01 -4.45 -21.20
N ILE A 29 2.11 -5.20 -21.03
CA ILE A 29 2.59 -5.62 -19.70
C ILE A 29 3.00 -4.40 -18.87
N LEU A 30 3.72 -3.45 -19.48
CA LEU A 30 4.13 -2.20 -18.86
C LEU A 30 2.92 -1.36 -18.47
N VAL A 31 1.93 -1.24 -19.36
CA VAL A 31 0.67 -0.53 -19.12
C VAL A 31 -0.10 -1.21 -17.99
N LEU A 32 -0.25 -2.54 -18.00
CA LEU A 32 -0.92 -3.28 -16.93
C LEU A 32 -0.21 -3.11 -15.59
N PHE A 33 1.13 -3.11 -15.59
CA PHE A 33 1.95 -2.83 -14.42
C PHE A 33 1.75 -1.41 -13.90
N PHE A 34 1.70 -0.40 -14.77
CA PHE A 34 1.44 0.99 -14.39
C PHE A 34 -0.01 1.19 -13.88
N ILE A 35 -1.00 0.55 -14.52
CA ILE A 35 -2.40 0.57 -14.09
C ILE A 35 -2.52 -0.08 -12.71
N ALA A 36 -1.97 -1.29 -12.52
CA ALA A 36 -1.91 -1.94 -11.22
C ALA A 36 -1.24 -1.04 -10.18
N ARG A 37 -0.13 -0.40 -10.53
CA ARG A 37 0.60 0.53 -9.65
C ARG A 37 -0.18 1.81 -9.32
N MET A 38 -1.05 2.29 -10.20
CA MET A 38 -2.01 3.36 -9.88
C MET A 38 -3.18 2.86 -9.02
N ILE A 39 -3.58 1.60 -9.16
CA ILE A 39 -4.75 1.05 -8.45
C ILE A 39 -4.42 0.56 -7.04
N PHE A 40 -3.16 0.28 -6.70
CA PHE A 40 -2.76 -0.17 -5.36
C PHE A 40 -2.37 0.99 -4.42
N PRO A 41 -3.33 1.52 -3.64
CA PRO A 41 -3.03 2.51 -2.61
C PRO A 41 -2.17 1.92 -1.47
N GLY A 42 -1.35 2.77 -0.86
CA GLY A 42 -0.34 2.38 0.14
C GLY A 42 1.08 2.18 -0.43
N HIS A 43 1.22 2.10 -1.77
CA HIS A 43 2.51 1.95 -2.48
C HIS A 43 2.68 2.93 -3.64
N ALA A 44 2.03 4.09 -3.59
CA ALA A 44 2.07 5.02 -4.69
C ALA A 44 3.52 5.51 -4.95
N PRO A 45 3.99 5.51 -6.22
CA PRO A 45 5.23 6.19 -6.60
C PRO A 45 4.99 7.70 -6.61
N ILE A 46 4.90 8.33 -5.44
CA ILE A 46 4.54 9.75 -5.32
C ILE A 46 5.74 10.67 -5.61
N GLY A 47 6.56 10.36 -6.61
CA GLY A 47 7.81 11.07 -6.89
C GLY A 47 7.64 12.51 -7.39
N PHE A 48 6.49 12.84 -8.01
CA PHE A 48 6.34 14.07 -8.81
C PHE A 48 5.04 14.83 -8.58
N ARG A 49 4.35 14.59 -7.45
CA ARG A 49 3.08 15.25 -7.15
C ARG A 49 3.30 16.52 -6.34
N CYS A 50 2.78 17.65 -6.82
CA CYS A 50 2.91 18.96 -6.17
C CYS A 50 2.04 19.11 -4.91
N ASP A 51 1.05 18.22 -4.72
CA ASP A 51 0.09 18.19 -3.62
C ASP A 51 0.56 17.33 -2.43
N LEU A 52 1.86 17.04 -2.34
CA LEU A 52 2.43 16.25 -1.26
C LEU A 52 2.56 17.04 0.04
N ILE A 53 2.03 16.48 1.12
CA ILE A 53 2.25 16.98 2.47
C ILE A 53 3.10 15.99 3.28
N ASP A 54 3.91 16.53 4.18
CA ASP A 54 4.68 15.72 5.12
C ASP A 54 3.78 15.22 6.25
N GLY A 55 3.90 13.92 6.53
CA GLY A 55 3.15 13.24 7.57
C GLY A 55 4.00 12.25 8.35
N VAL A 56 3.48 11.81 9.48
CA VAL A 56 4.10 10.83 10.37
C VAL A 56 3.05 9.80 10.78
N ILE A 57 3.39 8.54 10.63
CA ILE A 57 2.59 7.43 11.16
C ILE A 57 3.15 7.08 12.54
N ARG A 58 2.32 7.25 13.56
CA ARG A 58 2.63 6.91 14.95
C ARG A 58 1.84 5.70 15.44
N THR A 59 0.58 5.60 15.01
CA THR A 59 -0.35 4.60 15.52
C THR A 59 -1.01 3.87 14.35
N ILE A 60 -1.06 2.54 14.47
CA ILE A 60 -1.80 1.65 13.58
C ILE A 60 -2.91 1.01 14.39
N HIS A 61 -4.15 1.22 13.96
CA HIS A 61 -5.30 0.55 14.53
C HIS A 61 -5.44 -0.83 13.87
N ILE A 62 -5.46 -1.88 14.69
CA ILE A 62 -5.56 -3.28 14.26
C ILE A 62 -6.96 -3.76 14.59
N THR A 63 -7.71 -4.17 13.58
CA THR A 63 -9.09 -4.66 13.73
C THR A 63 -9.18 -6.15 13.42
N PRO A 64 -10.24 -6.83 13.88
CA PRO A 64 -10.45 -8.22 13.51
C PRO A 64 -10.69 -8.33 11.99
N HIS A 65 -10.55 -9.54 11.47
CA HIS A 65 -10.80 -9.80 10.05
C HIS A 65 -12.22 -9.33 9.65
N ILE A 66 -12.28 -8.53 8.58
CA ILE A 66 -13.54 -8.08 7.98
C ILE A 66 -13.82 -8.95 6.74
N PRO A 67 -14.94 -9.69 6.69
CA PRO A 67 -15.33 -10.49 5.54
C PRO A 67 -15.40 -9.62 4.27
N GLY A 68 -14.80 -10.11 3.17
CA GLY A 68 -14.82 -9.43 1.86
C GLY A 68 -13.64 -8.49 1.56
N VAL A 69 -12.76 -8.21 2.54
CA VAL A 69 -11.54 -7.40 2.30
C VAL A 69 -10.34 -8.26 1.90
N ASP A 70 -10.06 -9.33 2.65
CA ASP A 70 -9.01 -10.31 2.32
C ASP A 70 -9.25 -11.58 3.16
N SER A 71 -9.79 -12.63 2.53
CA SER A 71 -10.14 -13.91 3.18
C SER A 71 -8.95 -14.64 3.81
N THR A 72 -7.72 -14.22 3.50
CA THR A 72 -6.50 -14.84 3.99
C THR A 72 -5.89 -14.12 5.19
N ALA A 73 -6.31 -12.88 5.48
CA ALA A 73 -5.78 -12.06 6.56
C ALA A 73 -6.54 -12.27 7.87
N ARG A 74 -5.85 -12.69 8.93
CA ARG A 74 -6.43 -12.86 10.28
C ARG A 74 -6.84 -11.53 10.94
N TYR A 75 -6.19 -10.44 10.57
CA TYR A 75 -6.40 -9.10 11.10
C TYR A 75 -6.41 -8.10 9.96
N MET A 76 -7.05 -6.96 10.18
CA MET A 76 -6.94 -5.80 9.31
C MET A 76 -6.12 -4.72 10.02
N SER A 77 -5.49 -3.85 9.24
CA SER A 77 -4.69 -2.74 9.75
C SER A 77 -5.13 -1.44 9.11
N LEU A 78 -5.25 -0.42 9.93
CA LEU A 78 -5.64 0.93 9.57
C LEU A 78 -4.55 1.89 10.05
N ALA A 79 -3.95 2.62 9.12
CA ALA A 79 -2.93 3.60 9.44
C ALA A 79 -3.57 4.95 9.77
N THR A 80 -3.10 5.58 10.85
CA THR A 80 -3.37 7.00 11.10
C THR A 80 -2.13 7.81 10.79
N ILE A 81 -2.23 8.70 9.80
CA ILE A 81 -1.17 9.62 9.40
C ILE A 81 -1.47 10.97 10.02
N GLU A 82 -0.56 11.45 10.86
CA GLU A 82 -0.61 12.81 11.38
C GLU A 82 0.22 13.71 10.47
N ALA A 83 -0.39 14.71 9.86
CA ALA A 83 0.29 15.65 8.98
C ALA A 83 0.19 17.07 9.53
N THR A 84 1.28 17.83 9.37
CA THR A 84 1.31 19.24 9.80
C THR A 84 0.91 20.10 8.61
N THR A 85 -0.22 20.77 8.71
CA THR A 85 -0.73 21.72 7.70
C THR A 85 -0.59 23.15 8.23
N PRO A 86 -0.68 24.19 7.37
CA PRO A 86 -0.71 25.58 7.83
C PRO A 86 -1.82 25.87 8.85
N ASN A 87 -2.89 25.08 8.85
CA ASN A 87 -4.04 25.21 9.74
C ASN A 87 -3.89 24.37 11.03
N GLY A 88 -2.74 23.72 11.24
CA GLY A 88 -2.46 22.86 12.39
C GLY A 88 -2.27 21.38 12.03
N VAL A 89 -2.24 20.53 13.05
CA VAL A 89 -2.03 19.08 12.90
C VAL A 89 -3.36 18.41 12.54
N VAL A 90 -3.38 17.73 11.39
CA VAL A 90 -4.55 16.98 10.89
C VAL A 90 -4.25 15.50 10.93
N LYS A 91 -5.23 14.69 11.36
CA LYS A 91 -5.13 13.23 11.39
C LYS A 91 -5.93 12.62 10.26
N TYR A 92 -5.25 11.99 9.31
CA TYR A 92 -5.85 11.24 8.22
C TYR A 92 -5.91 9.77 8.58
N LYS A 93 -7.11 9.19 8.57
CA LYS A 93 -7.33 7.76 8.80
C LYS A 93 -7.46 7.03 7.47
N ASP A 94 -6.68 5.97 7.31
CA ASP A 94 -6.82 5.04 6.18
C ASP A 94 -8.07 4.15 6.38
N ILE A 95 -8.40 3.33 5.39
CA ILE A 95 -9.40 2.29 5.55
C ILE A 95 -8.77 0.98 6.04
N PRO A 96 -9.54 0.06 6.66
CA PRO A 96 -9.04 -1.25 7.02
C PRO A 96 -8.51 -1.98 5.78
N ALA A 97 -7.26 -2.41 5.88
CA ALA A 97 -6.55 -3.09 4.80
C ALA A 97 -5.85 -4.34 5.32
N SER A 98 -5.53 -5.26 4.41
CA SER A 98 -4.71 -6.41 4.78
C SER A 98 -3.33 -5.95 5.28
N PRO A 99 -2.71 -6.67 6.24
CA PRO A 99 -1.39 -6.33 6.76
C PRO A 99 -0.33 -6.22 5.67
N GLY A 100 -0.50 -6.95 4.56
CA GLY A 100 0.38 -6.90 3.39
C GLY A 100 0.42 -5.54 2.69
N ALA A 101 -0.65 -4.73 2.81
CA ALA A 101 -0.73 -3.41 2.20
C ALA A 101 0.02 -2.32 3.00
N LEU A 102 0.46 -2.62 4.22
CA LEU A 102 1.30 -1.70 4.98
C LEU A 102 2.73 -1.68 4.42
N PRO A 103 3.39 -0.51 4.39
CA PRO A 103 4.81 -0.42 4.06
C PRO A 103 5.68 -1.34 4.92
N ARG A 104 6.71 -1.91 4.31
CA ARG A 104 7.63 -2.87 4.96
C ARG A 104 8.26 -2.33 6.25
N ALA A 105 8.54 -1.03 6.32
CA ALA A 105 9.10 -0.38 7.50
C ALA A 105 8.16 -0.45 8.72
N ILE A 106 6.85 -0.29 8.49
CA ILE A 106 5.82 -0.37 9.53
C ILE A 106 5.57 -1.83 9.90
N ARG A 107 5.42 -2.70 8.89
CA ARG A 107 5.16 -4.14 9.13
C ARG A 107 6.21 -4.80 10.01
N ARG A 108 7.49 -4.44 9.83
CA ARG A 108 8.60 -4.99 10.61
C ARG A 108 8.59 -4.58 12.08
N GLN A 109 7.87 -3.53 12.45
CA GLN A 109 7.73 -3.10 13.85
C GLN A 109 6.50 -3.71 14.53
N ILE A 110 5.53 -4.19 13.74
CA ILE A 110 4.25 -4.72 14.24
C ILE A 110 4.22 -6.24 14.16
N PHE A 111 4.81 -6.87 13.14
CA PHE A 111 4.65 -8.30 12.88
C PHE A 111 5.99 -9.03 12.86
N LYS A 112 6.08 -10.14 13.60
CA LYS A 112 7.27 -11.01 13.57
C LYS A 112 7.41 -11.64 12.18
N ARG A 113 8.59 -11.49 11.59
CA ARG A 113 8.91 -11.80 10.20
C ARG A 113 8.72 -13.29 9.86
N SER A 114 7.55 -13.62 9.32
CA SER A 114 7.31 -14.80 8.49
C SER A 114 6.23 -14.47 7.47
N LEU A 115 6.63 -14.12 6.24
CA LEU A 115 5.71 -13.95 5.11
C LEU A 115 5.11 -15.30 4.64
N SER A 116 5.65 -16.43 5.13
CA SER A 116 5.17 -17.78 4.81
C SER A 116 4.09 -18.28 5.77
N GLN A 117 3.97 -17.70 6.96
CA GLN A 117 2.91 -18.05 7.90
C GLN A 117 1.71 -17.15 7.63
N ARG A 118 0.62 -17.78 7.17
CA ARG A 118 -0.69 -17.14 6.92
C ARG A 118 -1.26 -16.43 8.16
N SER A 119 -0.67 -16.62 9.33
CA SER A 119 -0.95 -15.89 10.57
C SER A 119 0.13 -14.82 10.81
N HIS A 120 -0.24 -13.55 10.61
CA HIS A 120 0.59 -12.41 11.01
C HIS A 120 0.49 -12.26 12.53
N TRP A 121 1.55 -12.62 13.28
CA TRP A 121 1.58 -12.48 14.74
C TRP A 121 2.10 -11.10 15.12
N ILE A 122 1.38 -10.41 16.01
CA ILE A 122 1.79 -9.11 16.52
C ILE A 122 3.04 -9.27 17.40
N GLU A 123 4.02 -8.40 17.20
CA GLU A 123 5.28 -8.34 17.92
C GLU A 123 5.04 -7.73 19.30
N VAL A 124 4.86 -8.61 20.28
CA VAL A 124 4.78 -8.25 21.69
C VAL A 124 5.75 -9.17 22.41
N GLY A 125 6.78 -8.61 23.04
CA GLY A 125 7.82 -9.38 23.73
C GLY A 125 7.31 -10.21 24.93
N ASP A 126 6.05 -10.01 25.32
CA ASP A 126 5.40 -10.65 26.46
C ASP A 126 4.15 -11.42 26.01
N THR A 127 4.08 -12.71 26.36
CA THR A 127 3.01 -13.63 25.98
C THR A 127 1.68 -13.30 26.63
N LEU A 128 1.67 -12.69 27.82
CA LEU A 128 0.43 -12.26 28.50
C LEU A 128 -0.15 -11.02 27.83
N LYS A 129 0.72 -10.04 27.50
CA LYS A 129 0.31 -8.86 26.73
C LYS A 129 -0.19 -9.23 25.34
N ALA A 130 0.42 -10.22 24.70
CA ALA A 130 -0.05 -10.72 23.41
C ALA A 130 -1.48 -11.30 23.48
N ARG A 131 -1.84 -11.99 24.58
CA ARG A 131 -3.21 -12.50 24.78
C ARG A 131 -4.20 -11.36 25.01
N GLU A 132 -3.85 -10.37 25.83
CA GLU A 132 -4.72 -9.23 26.09
C GLU A 132 -4.95 -8.39 24.82
N ILE A 133 -3.90 -8.16 24.03
CA ILE A 133 -4.00 -7.48 22.74
C ILE A 133 -4.91 -8.25 21.78
N ASN A 134 -4.76 -9.58 21.70
CA ASN A 134 -5.66 -10.40 20.89
C ASN A 134 -7.12 -10.28 21.37
N ARG A 135 -7.36 -10.23 22.67
CA ARG A 135 -8.70 -10.02 23.24
C ARG A 135 -9.27 -8.65 22.83
N GLN A 136 -8.46 -7.60 22.91
CA GLN A 136 -8.87 -6.24 22.52
C GLN A 136 -9.20 -6.14 21.02
N ILE A 137 -8.40 -6.80 20.18
CA ILE A 137 -8.68 -6.87 18.74
C ILE A 137 -10.03 -7.55 18.48
N GLN A 138 -10.32 -8.66 19.15
CA GLN A 138 -11.62 -9.33 19.00
C GLN A 138 -12.80 -8.48 19.51
N ASN A 139 -12.56 -7.60 20.49
CA ASN A 139 -13.59 -6.76 21.11
C ASN A 139 -13.83 -5.41 20.43
N GLY A 140 -13.20 -5.13 19.29
CA GLY A 140 -13.43 -3.89 18.53
C GLY A 140 -12.19 -3.24 17.96
N GLY A 141 -10.99 -3.72 18.29
CA GLY A 141 -9.73 -3.27 17.72
C GLY A 141 -8.71 -2.82 18.76
N TYR A 142 -7.45 -2.71 18.34
CA TYR A 142 -6.32 -2.34 19.17
C TYR A 142 -5.44 -1.30 18.50
N ASP A 143 -5.14 -0.21 19.21
CA ASP A 143 -4.20 0.82 18.75
C ASP A 143 -2.76 0.44 19.09
N PHE A 144 -2.02 -0.03 18.08
CA PHE A 144 -0.60 -0.30 18.19
C PHE A 144 0.19 0.99 17.97
N THR A 145 0.89 1.46 19.00
CA THR A 145 1.82 2.59 18.88
C THR A 145 3.17 2.10 18.40
N LEU A 146 3.64 2.63 17.28
CA LEU A 146 4.93 2.27 16.69
C LEU A 146 6.08 2.74 17.59
N PRO A 147 7.03 1.85 17.95
CA PRO A 147 8.23 2.24 18.68
C PRO A 147 9.04 3.33 17.95
N GLN A 148 9.07 3.26 16.62
CA GLN A 148 9.72 4.25 15.76
C GLN A 148 8.68 4.85 14.81
N PRO A 149 8.30 6.13 15.01
CA PRO A 149 7.42 6.84 14.09
C PRO A 149 7.97 6.83 12.67
N VAL A 150 7.13 6.50 11.69
CA VAL A 150 7.54 6.40 10.29
C VAL A 150 7.13 7.67 9.55
N ARG A 151 8.12 8.36 8.98
CA ARG A 151 7.88 9.55 8.15
C ARG A 151 7.33 9.15 6.79
N VAL A 152 6.30 9.87 6.35
CA VAL A 152 5.63 9.61 5.07
C VAL A 152 5.36 10.92 4.35
N LYS A 153 5.33 10.85 3.03
CA LYS A 153 4.69 11.85 2.17
C LYS A 153 3.30 11.37 1.83
N LEU A 154 2.30 12.18 2.12
CA LEU A 154 0.88 11.88 1.93
C LEU A 154 0.31 12.79 0.85
N VAL A 155 -0.54 12.24 0.01
CA VAL A 155 -1.47 13.01 -0.82
C VAL A 155 -2.76 13.18 -0.02
N PRO A 156 -3.18 14.41 0.31
CA PRO A 156 -4.43 14.66 1.01
C PRO A 156 -5.60 14.02 0.25
N PRO A 157 -6.42 13.17 0.90
CA PRO A 157 -7.56 12.57 0.24
C PRO A 157 -8.60 13.64 -0.11
N THR A 158 -9.12 13.61 -1.33
CA THR A 158 -10.22 14.51 -1.77
C THR A 158 -11.58 14.12 -1.19
N LYS A 159 -11.72 12.88 -0.68
CA LYS A 159 -12.94 12.33 -0.08
C LYS A 159 -12.59 11.44 1.11
N GLU A 160 -13.37 11.54 2.18
CA GLU A 160 -13.28 10.63 3.33
C GLU A 160 -13.64 9.20 2.94
N GLY A 161 -13.16 8.23 3.72
CA GLY A 161 -13.42 6.80 3.49
C GLY A 161 -12.71 6.20 2.27
N LYS A 162 -11.80 6.94 1.64
CA LYS A 162 -10.92 6.41 0.60
C LYS A 162 -9.57 6.01 1.20
N ARG A 163 -8.98 4.99 0.59
CA ARG A 163 -7.59 4.60 0.84
C ARG A 163 -6.65 5.79 0.73
N LEU A 164 -5.76 5.95 1.70
CA LEU A 164 -4.75 7.00 1.68
C LEU A 164 -3.62 6.66 0.72
N TRP A 165 -3.16 7.68 0.01
CA TRP A 165 -2.03 7.58 -0.91
C TRP A 165 -0.82 8.18 -0.22
N TYR A 166 0.06 7.32 0.29
CA TYR A 166 1.26 7.76 0.99
C TYR A 166 2.48 6.93 0.59
N ARG A 167 3.65 7.52 0.78
CA ARG A 167 4.96 6.92 0.54
C ARG A 167 5.82 7.11 1.77
N VAL A 168 6.44 6.03 2.25
CA VAL A 168 7.46 6.11 3.30
C VAL A 168 8.69 6.85 2.79
N VAL A 169 9.12 7.85 3.54
CA VAL A 169 10.37 8.58 3.35
C VAL A 169 11.34 8.05 4.38
N ASN A 170 12.34 7.30 3.91
CA ASN A 170 13.49 6.92 4.72
C ASN A 170 14.59 7.96 4.55
#